data_AF-A0A1M6HVU6-F1
#
_entry.id   AF-A0A1M6HVU6-F1
#
_cell.length_a   1.000
_cell.length_b   1.000
_cell.length_c   1.000
_cell.angle_alpha   90.00
_cell.angle_beta   90.00
_cell.angle_gamma   90.00
#
_symmetry.space_group_name_H-M   'P 1'
#
loop_
_entity.id
_entity.type
_entity.pdbx_description
1 polymer ?
#
loop_
_entity_poly.entity_id
_entity_poly.type
_entity_poly.pdbx_seq_one_letter_code
_entity_poly.pdbx_strand_id
1 'polypeptide(L)'
;MLLLAACQAQPTPAQQAEQAEKSLLASHDTLMARMDELYDLRQKLRAAPAVDTVAAGRQRRALLAADAAMMDWMHRYQRPADSVAAARKLAYFAAQQRRIDSVAHLMTSSLDSARLVLGQAATSPKSSAQ
;
A
#
# COMPACT_ATOMS: atom_id res chain seq x y z
N MET A 1 49.15 4.73 -15.75
CA MET A 1 47.80 5.20 -15.39
C MET A 1 46.78 4.35 -16.14
N LEU A 2 46.26 3.29 -15.52
CA LEU A 2 45.16 2.50 -16.07
C LEU A 2 43.86 3.30 -15.85
N LEU A 3 43.29 3.84 -16.92
CA LEU A 3 41.93 4.37 -16.93
C LEU A 3 40.96 3.18 -16.91
N LEU A 4 40.40 2.87 -15.74
CA LEU A 4 39.21 2.03 -15.67
C LEU A 4 38.03 2.80 -16.28
N ALA A 5 37.79 2.58 -17.57
CA ALA A 5 36.52 2.90 -18.19
C ALA A 5 35.46 1.96 -17.59
N ALA A 6 34.82 2.40 -16.51
CA ALA A 6 33.57 1.80 -16.08
C ALA A 6 32.53 2.05 -17.20
N CYS A 7 32.37 1.07 -18.08
CA CYS A 7 31.25 1.00 -19.02
C CYS A 7 29.95 0.86 -18.22
N GLN A 8 29.38 1.97 -17.79
CA GLN A 8 28.00 2.03 -17.32
C GLN A 8 27.11 1.92 -18.56
N ALA A 9 26.87 0.70 -19.05
CA ALA A 9 25.96 0.49 -20.17
C ALA A 9 24.54 0.90 -19.73
N GLN A 10 23.97 1.92 -20.38
CA GLN A 10 22.59 2.36 -20.13
C GLN A 10 21.64 1.17 -20.39
N PRO A 11 20.70 0.86 -19.48
CA PRO A 11 19.79 -0.25 -19.69
C PRO A 11 18.92 -0.02 -20.92
N THR A 12 18.77 -1.07 -21.74
CA THR A 12 17.90 -1.05 -22.92
C THR A 12 16.43 -0.86 -22.52
N PRO A 13 15.55 -0.38 -23.43
CA PRO A 13 14.12 -0.23 -23.12
C PRO A 13 13.45 -1.52 -22.62
N ALA A 14 13.89 -2.69 -23.08
CA ALA A 14 13.38 -3.97 -22.61
C ALA A 14 13.78 -4.24 -21.14
N GLN A 15 15.04 -3.99 -20.78
CA GLN A 15 15.52 -4.11 -19.40
C GLN A 15 14.85 -3.11 -18.47
N GLN A 16 14.64 -1.87 -18.93
CA GLN A 16 13.90 -0.86 -18.17
C GLN A 16 12.46 -1.29 -17.91
N ALA A 17 11.78 -1.89 -18.90
CA ALA A 17 10.42 -2.38 -18.73
C ALA A 17 10.35 -3.53 -17.70
N GLU A 18 11.31 -4.45 -17.74
CA GLU A 18 11.41 -5.54 -16.75
C GLU A 18 11.67 -5.01 -15.33
N GLN A 19 12.57 -4.03 -15.19
CA GLN A 19 12.84 -3.37 -13.90
C GLN A 19 11.60 -2.64 -13.37
N ALA A 20 10.85 -1.95 -14.24
CA ALA A 20 9.62 -1.28 -13.87
C ALA A 20 8.55 -2.28 -13.39
N GLU A 21 8.40 -3.43 -14.06
CA GLU A 21 7.51 -4.50 -13.61
C GLU A 21 7.91 -5.04 -12.25
N LYS A 22 9.20 -5.33 -12.04
CA LYS A 22 9.71 -5.82 -10.75
C LYS A 22 9.45 -4.83 -9.61
N SER A 23 9.70 -3.54 -9.85
CA SER A 23 9.43 -2.48 -8.87
C SER A 23 7.95 -2.39 -8.51
N LEU A 24 7.08 -2.49 -9.51
CA LEU A 24 5.63 -2.48 -9.32
C LEU A 24 5.18 -3.67 -8.46
N LEU A 25 5.66 -4.87 -8.77
CA LEU A 25 5.30 -6.09 -8.04
C LEU A 25 5.89 -6.11 -6.62
N ALA A 26 7.10 -5.58 -6.41
CA ALA A 26 7.66 -5.40 -5.06
C ALA A 26 6.80 -4.45 -4.20
N SER A 27 6.24 -3.40 -4.81
CA SER A 27 5.29 -2.51 -4.13
C SER A 27 4.01 -3.27 -3.76
N HIS A 28 3.49 -4.10 -4.65
CA HIS A 28 2.35 -4.98 -4.38
C HIS A 28 2.61 -5.92 -3.21
N ASP A 29 3.73 -6.64 -3.22
CA ASP A 29 4.06 -7.62 -2.19
C ASP A 29 4.19 -6.94 -0.82
N THR A 30 4.78 -5.74 -0.79
CA THR A 30 4.88 -4.92 0.43
C THR A 30 3.51 -4.55 1.00
N LEU A 31 2.55 -4.19 0.15
CA LEU A 31 1.20 -3.87 0.60
C LEU A 31 0.44 -5.12 1.03
N MET A 32 0.61 -6.23 0.32
CA MET A 32 -0.01 -7.50 0.66
C MET A 32 0.45 -8.02 2.02
N ALA A 33 1.72 -7.84 2.38
CA ALA A 33 2.25 -8.19 3.70
C ALA A 33 1.61 -7.41 4.87
N ARG A 34 0.90 -6.31 4.59
CA ARG A 34 0.22 -5.47 5.61
C ARG A 34 -1.29 -5.70 5.67
N MET A 35 -1.83 -6.61 4.88
CA MET A 35 -3.28 -6.87 4.83
C MET A 35 -3.80 -7.45 6.16
N ASP A 36 -3.02 -8.33 6.79
CA ASP A 36 -3.36 -8.86 8.12
C ASP A 36 -3.46 -7.74 9.16
N GLU A 37 -2.62 -6.72 9.05
CA GLU A 37 -2.66 -5.57 9.95
C GLU A 37 -3.97 -4.76 9.79
N LEU A 38 -4.46 -4.58 8.57
CA LEU A 38 -5.75 -3.93 8.32
C LEU A 38 -6.88 -4.71 9.01
N TYR A 39 -6.86 -6.05 8.91
CA TYR A 39 -7.84 -6.92 9.55
C TYR A 39 -7.76 -6.81 11.08
N ASP A 40 -6.57 -6.93 11.66
CA ASP A 40 -6.35 -6.89 13.10
C ASP A 40 -6.80 -5.58 13.72
N LEU A 41 -6.45 -4.44 13.11
CA LEU A 41 -6.86 -3.14 13.61
C LEU A 41 -8.38 -2.94 13.53
N ARG A 42 -9.04 -3.48 12.49
CA ARG A 42 -10.51 -3.48 12.42
C ARG A 42 -11.13 -4.27 13.57
N GLN A 43 -10.56 -5.42 13.93
CA GLN A 43 -11.07 -6.22 15.05
C GLN A 43 -10.86 -5.49 16.37
N LYS A 44 -9.68 -4.90 16.60
CA LYS A 44 -9.37 -4.10 17.79
C LYS A 44 -10.32 -2.92 17.94
N LEU A 45 -10.59 -2.17 16.86
CA LEU A 45 -11.55 -1.06 16.86
C LEU A 45 -12.99 -1.51 17.13
N ARG A 46 -13.37 -2.73 16.74
CA ARG A 46 -14.69 -3.30 17.05
C ARG A 46 -14.78 -3.71 18.52
N ALA A 47 -13.70 -4.21 19.09
CA ALA A 47 -13.66 -4.74 20.45
C ALA A 47 -13.36 -3.69 21.52
N ALA A 48 -13.07 -2.44 21.17
CA ALA A 48 -12.67 -1.40 22.11
C ALA A 48 -13.89 -0.61 22.64
N PRO A 49 -14.39 -0.90 23.87
CA PRO A 49 -15.58 -0.24 24.42
C PRO A 49 -15.34 1.21 24.84
N ALA A 50 -14.07 1.60 25.05
CA ALA A 50 -13.66 2.94 25.49
C ALA A 50 -13.39 3.91 24.32
N VAL A 51 -13.50 3.44 23.07
CA VAL A 51 -13.32 4.30 21.88
C VAL A 51 -14.67 4.93 21.52
N ASP A 52 -14.67 6.21 21.16
CA ASP A 52 -15.81 6.86 20.53
C ASP A 52 -16.31 6.03 19.33
N THR A 53 -17.55 5.56 19.42
CA THR A 53 -18.16 4.67 18.42
C THR A 53 -18.21 5.27 17.01
N VAL A 54 -18.31 6.60 16.89
CA VAL A 54 -18.28 7.31 15.60
C VAL A 54 -16.85 7.31 15.04
N ALA A 55 -15.87 7.64 15.87
CA ALA A 55 -14.46 7.63 15.48
C ALA A 55 -14.01 6.21 15.10
N ALA A 56 -14.32 5.21 15.91
CA ALA A 56 -14.05 3.79 15.61
C ALA A 56 -14.72 3.35 14.32
N GLY A 57 -16.00 3.72 14.13
CA GLY A 57 -16.74 3.42 12.91
C GLY A 57 -16.10 4.02 11.65
N ARG A 58 -15.62 5.27 11.75
CA ARG A 58 -14.90 5.93 10.65
C ARG A 58 -13.61 5.20 10.30
N GLN A 59 -12.78 4.88 11.29
CA GLN A 59 -11.50 4.21 11.01
C GLN A 59 -11.71 2.78 10.47
N ARG A 60 -12.71 2.05 10.96
CA ARG A 60 -13.07 0.73 10.41
C ARG A 60 -13.43 0.80 8.92
N ARG A 61 -14.19 1.83 8.50
CA ARG A 61 -14.51 2.06 7.09
C ARG A 61 -13.29 2.44 6.27
N ALA A 62 -12.38 3.24 6.82
CA ALA A 62 -11.12 3.60 6.14
C ALA A 62 -10.24 2.36 5.88
N LEU A 63 -10.08 1.49 6.89
CA LEU A 63 -9.35 0.22 6.75
C LEU A 63 -9.99 -0.71 5.71
N LEU A 64 -11.33 -0.79 5.67
CA LEU A 64 -12.07 -1.52 4.63
C LEU A 64 -11.85 -0.92 3.23
N ALA A 65 -11.82 0.40 3.11
CA ALA A 65 -11.57 1.05 1.82
C ALA A 65 -10.14 0.81 1.32
N ALA A 66 -9.15 0.79 2.21
CA ALA A 66 -7.76 0.45 1.87
C ALA A 66 -7.62 -0.99 1.36
N ASP A 67 -8.26 -1.95 2.06
CA ASP A 67 -8.34 -3.35 1.66
C ASP A 67 -8.98 -3.50 0.27
N ALA A 68 -10.16 -2.90 0.07
CA ALA A 68 -10.87 -2.94 -1.21
C ALA A 68 -10.08 -2.29 -2.35
N ALA A 69 -9.36 -1.20 -2.09
CA ALA A 69 -8.53 -0.53 -3.10
C ALA A 69 -7.38 -1.43 -3.58
N MET A 70 -6.75 -2.19 -2.67
CA MET A 70 -5.71 -3.15 -3.04
C MET A 70 -6.28 -4.30 -3.88
N MET A 71 -7.44 -4.84 -3.50
CA MET A 71 -8.11 -5.91 -4.24
C MET A 71 -8.58 -5.42 -5.63
N ASP A 72 -9.12 -4.21 -5.73
CA ASP A 72 -9.51 -3.61 -7.01
C ASP A 72 -8.30 -3.39 -7.92
N TRP A 73 -7.17 -2.93 -7.38
CA TRP A 73 -5.92 -2.84 -8.15
C TRP A 73 -5.50 -4.21 -8.69
N MET A 74 -5.51 -5.25 -7.84
CA MET A 74 -5.14 -6.61 -8.21
C MET A 74 -6.05 -7.18 -9.30
N HIS A 75 -7.37 -6.95 -9.21
CA HIS A 75 -8.33 -7.39 -10.22
C HIS A 75 -8.17 -6.69 -11.57
N ARG A 76 -7.69 -5.43 -11.57
CA ARG A 76 -7.51 -4.64 -12.78
C ARG A 76 -6.10 -4.74 -13.37
N TYR A 77 -5.13 -5.19 -12.60
CA TYR A 77 -3.77 -5.39 -13.07
C TYR A 77 -3.76 -6.51 -14.12
N GLN A 78 -3.14 -6.22 -15.26
CA GLN A 78 -2.99 -7.15 -16.36
C GLN A 78 -1.57 -7.01 -16.90
N ARG A 79 -0.75 -8.03 -16.68
CA ARG A 79 0.60 -8.05 -17.23
C ARG A 79 0.52 -7.96 -18.77
N PRO A 80 1.17 -6.97 -19.41
CA PRO A 80 1.21 -6.87 -20.86
C PRO A 80 1.86 -8.12 -21.49
N ALA A 81 1.34 -8.59 -22.62
CA ALA A 81 1.93 -9.71 -23.35
C ALA A 81 3.37 -9.41 -23.81
N ASP A 82 4.18 -10.45 -24.02
CA ASP A 82 5.58 -10.28 -24.40
C ASP A 82 5.75 -9.56 -25.74
N SER A 83 4.79 -9.73 -26.66
CA SER A 83 4.72 -9.07 -27.96
C SER A 83 4.47 -7.55 -27.91
N VAL A 84 4.08 -6.99 -26.76
CA VAL A 84 3.86 -5.55 -26.62
C VAL A 84 5.20 -4.80 -26.67
N ALA A 85 5.27 -3.72 -27.46
CA ALA A 85 6.47 -2.89 -27.57
C ALA A 85 6.93 -2.36 -26.19
N ALA A 86 8.25 -2.35 -25.96
CA ALA A 86 8.84 -1.98 -24.67
C ALA A 86 8.41 -0.58 -24.19
N ALA A 87 8.36 0.41 -25.09
CA ALA A 87 7.89 1.76 -24.76
C ALA A 87 6.44 1.78 -24.23
N ARG A 88 5.57 0.92 -24.78
CA ARG A 88 4.17 0.79 -24.33
C ARG A 88 4.08 0.06 -22.99
N LYS A 89 4.94 -0.96 -22.75
CA LYS A 89 5.06 -1.62 -21.44
C LYS A 89 5.51 -0.61 -20.36
N LEU A 90 6.52 0.20 -20.64
CA LEU A 90 7.00 1.25 -19.74
C LEU A 90 5.90 2.23 -19.35
N ALA A 91 5.16 2.75 -20.34
CA ALA A 91 4.04 3.66 -20.08
C ALA A 91 2.94 3.00 -19.23
N TYR A 92 2.63 1.72 -19.48
CA TYR A 92 1.67 0.96 -18.69
C TYR A 92 2.15 0.78 -17.25
N PHE A 93 3.38 0.31 -17.03
CA PHE A 93 3.91 0.09 -15.68
C PHE A 93 4.04 1.41 -14.90
N ALA A 94 4.44 2.51 -15.54
CA ALA A 94 4.45 3.82 -14.89
C ALA A 94 3.05 4.26 -14.44
N ALA A 95 2.00 3.95 -15.22
CA ALA A 95 0.63 4.23 -14.83
C ALA A 95 0.16 3.33 -13.68
N GLN A 96 0.52 2.05 -13.68
CA GLN A 96 0.21 1.13 -12.58
C GLN A 96 0.96 1.50 -11.30
N GLN A 97 2.21 1.98 -11.41
CA GLN A 97 2.99 2.45 -10.26
C GLN A 97 2.26 3.59 -9.54
N ARG A 98 1.83 4.62 -10.26
CA ARG A 98 1.04 5.72 -9.65
C ARG A 98 -0.22 5.24 -8.95
N ARG A 99 -0.87 4.20 -9.47
CA ARG A 99 -2.06 3.61 -8.85
C ARG A 99 -1.69 2.90 -7.57
N ILE A 100 -0.66 2.05 -7.57
CA ILE A 100 -0.26 1.32 -6.37
C ILE A 100 0.31 2.25 -5.29
N ASP A 101 0.98 3.34 -5.68
CA ASP A 101 1.43 4.38 -4.75
C ASP A 101 0.25 5.06 -4.05
N SER A 102 -0.86 5.28 -4.78
CA SER A 102 -2.08 5.83 -4.20
C SER A 102 -2.73 4.86 -3.21
N VAL A 103 -2.73 3.55 -3.51
CA VAL A 103 -3.17 2.50 -2.57
C VAL A 103 -2.27 2.48 -1.34
N ALA A 104 -0.95 2.57 -1.52
CA ALA A 104 0.02 2.59 -0.43
C ALA A 104 -0.20 3.76 0.53
N HIS A 105 -0.46 4.95 0.00
CA HIS A 105 -0.79 6.13 0.79
C HIS A 105 -2.11 5.95 1.57
N LEU A 106 -3.16 5.45 0.91
CA LEU A 106 -4.44 5.17 1.56
C LEU A 106 -4.30 4.14 2.68
N MET A 107 -3.58 3.06 2.43
CA MET A 107 -3.33 2.00 3.42
C MET A 107 -2.55 2.54 4.61
N THR A 108 -1.46 3.28 4.38
CA THR A 108 -0.63 3.84 5.44
C THR A 108 -1.41 4.83 6.30
N SER A 109 -2.09 5.80 5.67
CA SER A 109 -2.91 6.78 6.41
C SER A 109 -4.06 6.14 7.20
N SER A 110 -4.67 5.07 6.67
CA SER A 110 -5.73 4.32 7.36
C SER A 110 -5.20 3.56 8.57
N LEU A 111 -4.05 2.88 8.43
CA LEU A 111 -3.38 2.17 9.52
C LEU A 111 -2.96 3.14 10.63
N ASP A 112 -2.31 4.25 10.28
CA ASP A 112 -1.85 5.24 11.25
C ASP A 112 -3.01 5.89 12.00
N SER A 113 -4.08 6.27 11.28
CA SER A 113 -5.27 6.85 11.90
C SER A 113 -5.98 5.87 12.84
N ALA A 114 -6.04 4.59 12.49
CA ALA A 114 -6.62 3.56 13.34
C ALA A 114 -5.79 3.33 14.61
N ARG A 115 -4.46 3.29 14.49
CA ARG A 115 -3.53 3.18 15.62
C ARG A 115 -3.66 4.37 16.57
N LEU A 116 -3.79 5.60 16.05
CA LEU A 116 -3.99 6.80 16.85
C LEU A 116 -5.28 6.73 17.68
N VAL A 117 -6.40 6.33 17.07
CA VAL A 117 -7.69 6.19 17.77
C VAL A 117 -7.62 5.13 18.88
N LEU A 118 -6.97 3.98 18.61
CA LEU A 118 -6.78 2.95 19.63
C LEU A 118 -5.83 3.41 20.76
N GLY A 119 -4.78 4.16 20.43
CA GLY A 119 -3.84 4.72 21.40
C GLY A 119 -4.50 5.74 22.34
N GLN A 120 -5.35 6.63 21.82
CA GLN A 120 -6.09 7.60 22.61
C GLN A 120 -7.05 6.94 23.61
N ALA A 121 -7.67 5.82 23.24
CA ALA A 121 -8.52 5.05 24.15
C ALA A 121 -7.73 4.33 25.24
N ALA A 122 -6.47 3.97 25.00
CA ALA A 122 -5.61 3.35 26.01
C ALA A 122 -5.07 4.35 27.04
N THR A 123 -4.93 5.63 26.69
CA THR A 123 -4.40 6.69 27.56
C THR A 123 -5.48 7.49 28.29
N SER A 124 -6.76 7.33 27.91
CA SER A 124 -7.88 7.99 28.60
C SER A 124 -8.11 7.34 29.98
N PRO A 125 -7.95 8.06 31.11
CA PRO A 125 -8.18 7.48 32.42
C PRO A 125 -9.65 7.07 32.54
N LYS A 126 -9.92 5.86 33.05
CA LYS A 126 -11.25 5.50 33.54
C LYS A 126 -11.64 6.57 34.57
N SER A 127 -12.63 7.41 34.25
CA SER A 127 -13.24 8.28 35.24
C SER A 127 -13.90 7.37 36.28
N SER A 128 -13.24 7.21 37.42
CA SER A 128 -13.82 6.60 38.62
C SER A 128 -14.87 7.57 39.16
N ALA A 129 -16.10 7.41 38.68
CA ALA A 129 -17.27 8.07 39.25
C ALA A 129 -18.32 7.00 39.56
N GLN A 130 -18.16 6.37 40.73
CA GLN A 130 -19.18 6.18 41.78
C GLN A 130 -18.62 5.34 42.92
#